data_AF-A0A2G9LP68-F1
#
_entry.id   AF-A0A2G9LP68-F1
#
_cell.length_a   1.000
_cell.length_b   1.000
_cell.length_c   1.000
_cell.angle_alpha   90.00
_cell.angle_beta   90.00
_cell.angle_gamma   90.00
#
_symmetry.space_group_name_H-M   'P 1'
#
loop_
_entity.id
_entity.type
_entity.pdbx_description
1 polymer ?
#
loop_
_entity_poly.entity_id
_entity_poly.type
_entity_poly.pdbx_seq_one_letter_code
_entity_poly.pdbx_strand_id
1 'polypeptide(L)'
;LSDTHCGLRVIKADLLSKLHLKETGMEFAIELLAKAAACDTRIIEVPIQYRRRATRSKLHPLRDGLRHARFLLRSTRQSTQ
;
A
#
# COMPACT_ATOMS: atom_id res chain seq x y z
N LEU A 1 2.24 12.04 5.09
CA LEU A 1 1.53 11.29 4.03
C LEU A 1 0.08 11.21 4.45
N SER A 2 -0.81 11.94 3.78
CA SER A 2 -2.23 12.04 4.11
C SER A 2 -3.08 10.96 3.41
N ASP A 3 -2.56 10.33 2.35
CA ASP A 3 -3.25 9.26 1.61
C ASP A 3 -2.27 8.16 1.20
N THR A 4 -2.19 7.12 2.03
CA THR A 4 -1.34 5.95 1.80
C THR A 4 -1.99 4.85 0.99
N HIS A 5 -3.30 4.93 0.72
CA HIS A 5 -4.07 3.85 0.06
C HIS A 5 -4.57 4.23 -1.35
N CYS A 6 -4.30 5.44 -1.83
CA CYS A 6 -4.57 5.84 -3.20
C CYS A 6 -4.00 4.83 -4.20
N GLY A 7 -4.81 4.41 -5.18
CA GLY A 7 -4.39 3.46 -6.22
C GLY A 7 -3.52 4.06 -7.31
N LEU A 8 -3.45 5.40 -7.40
CA LEU A 8 -2.64 6.10 -8.40
C LEU A 8 -1.28 6.44 -7.81
N ARG A 9 -0.22 5.87 -8.37
CA ARG A 9 1.17 6.18 -8.01
C ARG A 9 2.02 6.28 -9.27
N VAL A 10 2.97 7.21 -9.27
CA VAL A 10 3.96 7.38 -10.34
C VAL A 10 5.34 7.18 -9.74
N ILE A 11 6.15 6.33 -10.37
CA ILE A 11 7.52 6.04 -9.94
C ILE A 11 8.46 6.12 -11.15
N LYS A 12 9.69 6.58 -10.93
CA LYS A 12 10.74 6.53 -11.95
C LYS A 12 11.12 5.07 -12.23
N ALA A 13 11.26 4.72 -13.50
CA ALA A 13 11.65 3.36 -13.91
C ALA A 13 12.96 2.92 -13.23
N ASP A 14 13.98 3.79 -13.21
CA ASP A 14 15.28 3.49 -12.61
C ASP A 14 15.23 3.24 -11.10
N LEU A 15 14.24 3.85 -10.41
CA LEU A 15 14.02 3.60 -9.00
C LEU A 15 13.34 2.24 -8.81
N LEU A 16 12.33 1.94 -9.63
CA LEU A 16 11.60 0.67 -9.57
C LEU A 16 12.55 -0.54 -9.66
N SER A 17 13.55 -0.48 -10.55
CA SER A 17 14.58 -1.51 -10.69
C SER A 17 15.41 -1.73 -9.42
N LYS A 18 15.60 -0.69 -8.60
CA LYS A 18 16.41 -0.73 -7.37
C LYS A 18 15.64 -1.23 -6.15
N LEU A 19 14.31 -1.08 -6.14
CA LEU A 19 13.48 -1.44 -5.00
C LEU A 19 13.27 -2.95 -4.83
N HIS A 20 13.55 -3.79 -5.84
CA HIS A 20 13.43 -5.26 -5.76
C HIS A 20 12.11 -5.70 -5.09
N LEU A 21 10.98 -5.21 -5.58
CA LEU A 21 9.65 -5.45 -5.00
C LEU A 21 9.26 -6.92 -5.14
N LYS A 22 8.71 -7.52 -4.08
CA LYS A 22 8.35 -8.95 -4.03
C LYS A 22 6.86 -9.18 -3.82
N GLU A 23 6.18 -8.23 -3.18
CA GLU A 23 4.78 -8.37 -2.82
C GLU A 23 3.86 -8.05 -4.01
N THR A 24 2.73 -8.74 -4.07
CA THR A 24 1.67 -8.52 -5.07
C THR A 24 0.37 -8.17 -4.37
N GLY A 25 -0.60 -7.60 -5.07
CA GLY A 25 -1.89 -7.23 -4.48
C GLY A 25 -1.89 -5.84 -3.83
N MET A 26 -2.56 -5.68 -2.69
CA MET A 26 -2.65 -4.39 -1.99
C MET A 26 -1.37 -4.05 -1.21
N GLU A 27 -0.62 -5.08 -0.86
CA GLU A 27 0.58 -5.08 -0.04
C GLU A 27 1.77 -4.49 -0.81
N PHE A 28 1.74 -4.59 -2.14
CA PHE A 28 2.66 -3.92 -3.06
C PHE A 28 2.75 -2.41 -2.80
N ALA A 29 1.61 -1.77 -2.52
CA ALA A 29 1.56 -0.33 -2.30
C ALA A 29 2.36 0.09 -1.06
N ILE A 30 2.31 -0.72 -0.01
CA ILE A 30 3.01 -0.46 1.26
C ILE A 30 4.51 -0.75 1.08
N GLU A 31 4.87 -1.86 0.44
CA GLU A 31 6.27 -2.22 0.17
C GLU A 31 6.96 -1.14 -0.68
N LEU A 32 6.30 -0.68 -1.75
CA LEU A 32 6.79 0.36 -2.63
C LEU A 32 7.13 1.63 -1.85
N LEU A 33 6.22 2.08 -0.98
CA LEU A 33 6.39 3.31 -0.22
C LEU A 33 7.51 3.18 0.83
N ALA A 34 7.55 2.06 1.55
CA ALA A 34 8.57 1.79 2.57
C ALA A 34 9.98 1.76 1.95
N LYS A 35 10.15 1.07 0.82
CA LYS A 35 11.45 1.00 0.15
C LYS A 35 11.83 2.31 -0.55
N ALA A 36 10.88 3.04 -1.13
CA ALA A 36 11.15 4.34 -1.72
C ALA A 36 11.61 5.37 -0.66
N ALA A 37 11.03 5.30 0.54
CA ALA A 37 11.47 6.10 1.68
C ALA A 37 12.88 5.71 2.16
N ALA A 38 13.23 4.42 2.13
CA ALA A 38 14.56 3.94 2.48
C ALA A 38 15.65 4.32 1.45
N CYS A 39 15.29 4.68 0.22
CA CYS A 39 16.23 5.09 -0.83
C CYS A 39 16.52 6.60 -0.86
N ASP A 40 16.16 7.37 0.19
CA ASP A 40 16.31 8.84 0.26
C ASP A 40 15.75 9.57 -0.97
N THR A 41 14.69 9.01 -1.56
CA THR A 41 14.06 9.60 -2.74
C THR A 41 13.00 10.62 -2.36
N ARG A 42 12.85 11.65 -3.17
CA ARG A 42 11.82 12.68 -2.96
C ARG A 42 10.44 12.08 -3.22
N ILE A 43 9.64 11.96 -2.16
CA ILE A 43 8.23 11.55 -2.21
C ILE A 43 7.36 12.80 -2.09
N ILE A 44 6.46 13.01 -3.04
CA ILE A 44 5.48 14.11 -3.03
C ILE A 44 4.07 13.56 -3.17
N GLU A 45 3.12 14.16 -2.46
CA GLU A 45 1.69 13.91 -2.65
C GLU A 45 1.14 15.02 -3.57
N VAL A 46 0.53 14.61 -4.68
CA VAL A 46 -0.14 15.54 -5.59
C VAL A 46 -1.64 15.34 -5.43
N PRO A 47 -2.41 16.39 -5.08
CA PRO A 47 -3.85 16.27 -4.94
C PRO A 47 -4.49 15.92 -6.29
N ILE A 48 -5.21 14.80 -6.33
CA ILE A 48 -5.99 14.38 -7.50
C ILE A 48 -7.48 14.43 -7.18
N GLN A 49 -8.30 14.88 -8.13
CA GLN A 49 -9.75 14.79 -8.00
C GLN A 49 -10.20 13.34 -8.21
N TYR A 50 -10.60 12.68 -7.12
CA TYR A 50 -11.19 11.35 -7.20
C TYR A 50 -12.60 11.42 -7.77
N ARG A 51 -12.80 10.88 -8.98
CA ARG A 51 -14.15 10.77 -9.58
C ARG A 51 -14.86 9.54 -9.04
N ARG A 52 -16.11 9.72 -8.63
CA ARG A 52 -16.96 8.64 -8.13
C ARG A 52 -17.20 7.61 -9.24
N ARG A 53 -16.83 6.35 -8.99
CA ARG A 53 -17.06 5.25 -9.93
C ARG A 53 -18.57 4.98 -10.02
N ALA A 54 -19.12 4.88 -11.24
CA ALA A 54 -20.54 4.59 -11.49
C ALA A 54 -20.94 3.12 -11.22
N THR A 55 -19.97 2.24 -10.96
CA THR A 55 -20.17 0.79 -10.80
C THR A 55 -20.12 0.35 -9.34
N ARG A 56 -20.93 -0.67 -9.00
CA ARG A 56 -21.04 -1.24 -7.66
C ARG A 56 -19.67 -1.69 -7.13
N SER A 57 -19.38 -1.38 -5.86
CA SER A 57 -18.12 -1.75 -5.21
C SER A 57 -17.90 -3.26 -5.24
N LYS A 58 -16.70 -3.70 -5.64
CA LYS A 58 -16.27 -5.11 -5.58
C LYS A 58 -15.62 -5.45 -4.22
N LEU A 59 -15.49 -4.48 -3.31
CA LEU A 59 -14.94 -4.70 -1.97
C LEU A 59 -16.02 -5.19 -1.02
N HIS A 60 -15.69 -6.23 -0.24
CA HIS A 60 -16.57 -6.75 0.80
C HIS A 60 -15.99 -6.35 2.18
N PRO A 61 -16.40 -5.20 2.75
CA PRO A 61 -15.73 -4.57 3.89
C PRO A 61 -15.58 -5.49 5.12
N LEU A 62 -16.53 -6.39 5.33
CA LEU A 62 -16.50 -7.36 6.43
C LEU A 62 -15.49 -8.50 6.19
N ARG A 63 -15.38 -9.01 4.97
CA ARG A 63 -14.54 -10.19 4.66
C ARG A 63 -13.07 -9.81 4.56
N ASP A 64 -12.79 -8.65 3.98
CA ASP A 64 -11.43 -8.12 3.86
C ASP A 64 -10.96 -7.51 5.19
N GLY A 65 -11.85 -6.86 5.95
CA GLY A 65 -11.55 -6.39 7.31
C GLY A 65 -11.16 -7.52 8.26
N LEU A 66 -11.88 -8.66 8.23
CA LEU A 66 -11.53 -9.84 9.03
C LEU A 66 -10.19 -10.48 8.62
N ARG A 67 -9.82 -10.40 7.34
CA ARG A 67 -8.52 -10.89 6.86
C ARG A 67 -7.37 -10.06 7.43
N HIS A 68 -7.50 -8.74 7.44
CA HIS A 68 -6.52 -7.83 8.02
C HIS A 68 -6.44 -7.96 9.55
N ALA A 69 -7.58 -8.08 10.23
CA ALA A 69 -7.61 -8.31 11.67
C ALA A 69 -6.91 -9.61 12.07
N ARG A 70 -7.10 -10.69 11.29
CA ARG A 70 -6.42 -11.97 11.52
C ARG A 70 -4.91 -11.88 11.31
N PHE A 71 -4.44 -11.08 10.36
CA PHE A 71 -3.02 -10.83 10.15
C PHE A 71 -2.40 -10.05 11.33
N LEU A 72 -3.05 -8.96 11.76
CA LEU A 72 -2.63 -8.16 12.91
C LEU A 72 -2.57 -8.99 14.21
N LEU A 73 -3.56 -9.83 14.47
CA LEU A 73 -3.60 -10.74 15.63
C LEU A 73 -2.52 -11.83 15.60
N ARG A 74 -2.07 -12.27 14.42
CA ARG A 74 -0.91 -13.18 14.31
C ARG A 74 0.40 -12.46 14.57
N SER A 75 0.52 -11.21 14.13
CA SER A 75 1.75 -10.42 14.30
C SER A 75 2.02 -10.02 15.76
N THR A 76 0.99 -9.90 16.59
CA THR A 76 1.13 -9.55 18.02
C THR A 76 1.62 -10.69 18.90
N ARG A 77 1.83 -11.91 18.35
CA ARG A 77 2.35 -13.07 19.10
C ARG A 77 3.85 -13.32 18.94
N GLN A 78 4.60 -12.50 18.19
CA GLN A 78 6.05 -12.70 17.98
C GLN A 78 6.95 -11.62 18.59
N SER A 79 6.46 -10.77 19.50
CA SER A 79 7.31 -9.83 20.26
C SER A 79 7.44 -10.16 21.75
N THR A 80 7.25 -11.43 22.11
CA THR A 80 7.59 -11.92 23.45
C THR A 80 7.99 -13.38 23.40
N GLN A 81 9.06 -13.68 22.65
CA GLN A 81 10.01 -14.76 22.94
C GLN A 81 11.28 -14.55 22.12
#